data_AF-A0A378QL10-F1
#
_entry.id   AF-A0A378QL10-F1
#
_cell.length_a   1.000
_cell.length_b   1.000
_cell.length_c   1.000
_cell.angle_alpha   90.00
_cell.angle_beta   90.00
_cell.angle_gamma   90.00
#
_symmetry.space_group_name_H-M   'P 1'
#
loop_
_entity.id
_entity.type
_entity.pdbx_description
1 polymer ?
#
loop_
_entity_poly.entity_id
_entity_poly.type
_entity_poly.pdbx_seq_one_letter_code
_entity_poly.pdbx_strand_id
1 'polypeptide(L)'
;MNQDSHYLQKPFITVGAVFEDNIGINDIINNTNNTELDYKGFCYTFKAEIDSDFKVGDYAVVHARNELKIVRIVQIHDAPKIDMNANFEYKWVVQKIDFGAFKERHQEQKRIETLLNALQIAERKEALLDRLNKMSQKDETFGELLKQTLNTQALIEKND
;
A
#
# COMPACT_ATOMS: atom_id res chain seq x y z
N MET A 1 -1.17 47.80 -0.64
CA MET A 1 -1.31 46.52 -1.36
C MET A 1 -0.32 46.56 -2.51
N ASN A 2 0.88 45.99 -2.34
CA ASN A 2 1.89 45.94 -3.41
C ASN A 2 1.48 44.89 -4.43
N GLN A 3 1.22 45.33 -5.68
CA GLN A 3 0.90 44.45 -6.81
C GLN A 3 2.16 43.90 -7.51
N ASP A 4 3.36 44.16 -6.99
CA ASP A 4 4.63 43.83 -7.67
C ASP A 4 5.12 42.38 -7.46
N SER A 5 4.41 41.56 -6.68
CA SER A 5 4.86 40.20 -6.33
C SER A 5 4.58 39.12 -7.39
N HIS A 6 4.00 39.46 -8.55
CA HIS A 6 3.74 38.49 -9.63
C HIS A 6 4.93 38.26 -10.59
N TYR A 7 6.01 39.03 -10.48
CA TYR A 7 7.18 38.91 -11.36
C TYR A 7 8.25 37.92 -10.86
N LEU A 8 8.18 37.51 -9.59
CA LEU A 8 9.12 36.55 -9.03
C LEU A 8 8.52 35.15 -9.13
N GLN A 9 9.30 34.23 -9.70
CA GLN A 9 8.97 32.81 -9.69
C GLN A 9 8.70 32.39 -8.23
N LYS A 10 7.58 31.70 -8.01
CA LYS A 10 7.24 31.17 -6.67
C LYS A 10 8.43 30.39 -6.10
N PRO A 11 8.67 30.44 -4.78
CA PRO A 11 9.71 29.66 -4.14
C PRO A 11 9.51 28.17 -4.44
N PHE A 12 10.60 27.48 -4.75
CA PHE A 12 10.59 26.08 -5.13
C PHE A 12 11.77 25.35 -4.48
N ILE A 13 11.62 24.05 -4.34
CA ILE A 13 12.68 23.12 -3.94
C ILE A 13 13.08 22.27 -5.15
N THR A 14 14.18 21.54 -5.01
CA THR A 14 14.54 20.51 -6.00
C THR A 14 14.50 19.14 -5.37
N VAL A 15 13.97 18.17 -6.10
CA VAL A 15 13.92 16.77 -5.71
C VAL A 15 14.72 15.92 -6.69
N GLY A 16 15.45 14.95 -6.17
CA GLY A 16 16.07 13.88 -6.95
C GLY A 16 15.07 12.76 -7.12
N ALA A 17 14.82 12.34 -8.36
CA ALA A 17 13.85 11.33 -8.68
C ALA A 17 14.35 10.36 -9.75
N VAL A 18 13.86 9.12 -9.68
CA VAL A 18 14.18 8.04 -10.61
C VAL A 18 12.91 7.61 -11.31
N PHE A 19 12.99 7.37 -12.62
CA PHE A 19 11.86 6.86 -13.40
C PHE A 19 11.53 5.44 -12.98
N GLU A 20 10.26 5.18 -12.72
CA GLU A 20 9.74 3.86 -12.38
C GLU A 20 8.78 3.42 -13.48
N ASP A 21 9.18 2.42 -14.26
CA ASP A 21 8.35 1.87 -15.33
C ASP A 21 7.31 0.88 -14.81
N ASN A 22 7.56 0.26 -13.64
CA ASN A 22 6.67 -0.70 -12.99
C ASN A 22 6.60 -0.44 -11.49
N ILE A 23 5.42 -0.06 -11.00
CA ILE A 23 5.17 0.16 -9.58
C ILE A 23 4.37 -1.02 -9.03
N GLY A 24 4.99 -1.83 -8.18
CA GLY A 24 4.33 -2.94 -7.52
C GLY A 24 3.32 -2.45 -6.48
N ILE A 25 2.11 -3.00 -6.49
CA ILE A 25 1.10 -2.72 -5.46
C ILE A 25 1.61 -3.10 -4.06
N ASN A 26 2.39 -4.18 -3.97
CA ASN A 26 3.03 -4.59 -2.73
C ASN A 26 4.04 -3.56 -2.23
N ASP A 27 4.76 -2.87 -3.11
CA ASP A 27 5.70 -1.82 -2.71
C ASP A 27 4.96 -0.61 -2.16
N ILE A 28 3.81 -0.28 -2.74
CA ILE A 28 2.92 0.78 -2.24
C ILE A 28 2.39 0.42 -0.85
N ILE A 29 1.85 -0.79 -0.67
CA ILE A 29 1.21 -1.23 0.59
C ILE A 29 2.26 -1.40 1.69
N ASN A 30 3.36 -2.08 1.37
CA ASN A 30 4.37 -2.48 2.34
C ASN A 30 5.43 -1.41 2.57
N ASN A 31 5.34 -0.25 1.90
CA ASN A 31 6.37 0.79 1.84
C ASN A 31 6.98 1.00 3.24
N THR A 32 8.09 0.30 3.44
CA THR A 32 8.95 0.38 4.59
C THR A 32 9.76 1.61 4.27
N ASN A 33 9.78 2.58 5.19
CA ASN A 33 10.52 3.82 5.06
C ASN A 33 12.04 3.53 5.02
N ASN A 34 12.50 2.85 3.98
CA ASN A 34 13.88 2.50 3.77
C ASN A 34 14.55 3.78 3.32
N THR A 35 15.23 4.42 4.26
CA THR A 35 16.08 5.59 4.06
C THR A 35 17.23 5.31 3.08
N GLU A 36 17.50 4.04 2.78
CA GLU A 36 18.37 3.59 1.71
C GLU A 36 17.54 2.91 0.62
N LEU A 37 17.07 3.70 -0.35
CA LEU A 37 16.49 3.16 -1.57
C LEU A 37 17.65 2.73 -2.48
N ASP A 38 17.92 1.43 -2.59
CA ASP A 38 18.79 0.89 -3.63
C ASP A 38 18.07 1.05 -4.98
N TYR A 39 18.37 2.13 -5.71
CA TYR A 39 17.85 2.37 -7.04
C TYR A 39 18.93 2.09 -8.08
N LYS A 40 18.62 1.20 -9.03
CA LYS A 40 19.45 0.96 -10.21
C LYS A 40 19.00 1.92 -11.31
N GLY A 41 19.52 3.15 -11.32
CA GLY A 41 19.15 4.12 -12.34
C GLY A 41 19.83 5.47 -12.22
N PHE A 42 19.61 6.32 -13.23
CA PHE A 42 20.03 7.71 -13.20
C PHE A 42 19.07 8.51 -12.32
N CYS A 43 19.63 9.24 -11.35
CA CYS A 43 18.88 10.20 -10.55
C CYS A 43 18.79 11.52 -11.32
N TYR A 44 17.57 11.96 -11.59
CA TYR A 44 17.28 13.21 -12.27
C TYR A 44 16.77 14.25 -11.28
N THR A 45 17.15 15.51 -11.47
CA THR A 45 16.70 16.61 -10.61
C THR A 45 15.50 17.31 -11.23
N PHE A 46 14.43 17.46 -10.45
CA PHE A 46 13.21 18.17 -10.82
C PHE A 46 12.93 19.30 -9.85
N LYS A 47 12.26 20.36 -10.33
CA LYS A 47 11.70 21.43 -9.48
C LYS A 47 10.38 20.97 -8.88
N ALA A 48 10.12 21.31 -7.64
CA ALA A 48 8.84 21.06 -6.97
C ALA A 48 8.43 22.30 -6.18
N GLU A 49 7.12 22.49 -5.98
CA GLU A 49 6.63 23.56 -5.12
C GLU A 49 7.15 23.40 -3.69
N ILE A 50 7.45 24.50 -3.00
CA ILE A 50 8.03 24.42 -1.64
C ILE A 50 7.09 23.74 -0.63
N ASP A 51 5.78 23.86 -0.83
CA ASP A 51 4.75 23.34 0.08
C ASP A 51 4.31 21.89 -0.25
N SER A 52 5.07 21.17 -1.09
CA SER A 52 4.65 19.88 -1.63
C SER A 52 4.79 18.67 -0.69
N ASP A 53 5.30 18.86 0.54
CA ASP A 53 5.53 17.84 1.58
C ASP A 53 6.07 16.50 1.00
N PHE A 54 6.98 16.58 0.03
CA PHE A 54 7.61 15.38 -0.52
C PHE A 54 8.47 14.71 0.53
N LYS A 55 8.47 13.37 0.53
CA LYS A 55 9.34 12.51 1.32
C LYS A 55 10.08 11.55 0.41
N VAL A 56 11.26 11.09 0.83
CA VAL A 56 11.96 10.01 0.13
C VAL A 56 11.07 8.77 0.14
N GLY A 57 10.88 8.16 -1.02
CA GLY A 57 9.96 7.04 -1.24
C GLY A 57 8.59 7.43 -1.78
N ASP A 58 8.25 8.73 -1.84
CA ASP A 58 7.01 9.19 -2.46
C ASP A 58 7.06 9.01 -3.98
N TYR A 59 5.88 8.92 -4.59
CA TYR A 59 5.73 8.88 -6.04
C TYR A 59 5.16 10.20 -6.56
N ALA A 60 5.62 10.61 -7.73
CA ALA A 60 5.18 11.84 -8.37
C ALA A 60 5.07 11.66 -9.89
N VAL A 61 4.21 12.47 -10.51
CA VAL A 61 4.11 12.58 -11.96
C VAL A 61 5.00 13.72 -12.43
N VAL A 62 5.81 13.47 -13.44
CA VAL A 62 6.66 14.46 -14.10
C VAL A 62 6.40 14.48 -15.60
N HIS A 63 6.70 15.60 -16.24
CA HIS A 63 6.68 15.69 -17.70
C HIS A 63 8.08 15.35 -18.27
N ALA A 64 8.21 14.28 -19.06
CA ALA A 64 9.46 13.88 -19.68
C ALA A 64 9.22 13.37 -21.11
N ARG A 65 10.10 13.74 -22.06
CA ARG A 65 10.02 13.34 -23.48
C ARG A 65 8.62 13.54 -24.11
N ASN A 66 7.96 14.67 -23.80
CA ASN A 66 6.61 15.01 -24.28
C ASN A 66 5.48 14.09 -23.76
N GLU A 67 5.73 13.35 -22.68
CA GLU A 67 4.78 12.44 -22.04
C GLU A 67 4.77 12.65 -20.51
N LEU A 68 3.69 12.23 -19.86
CA LEU A 68 3.66 12.11 -18.41
C LEU A 68 4.28 10.77 -17.99
N LYS A 69 5.19 10.84 -17.03
CA LYS A 69 5.87 9.67 -16.45
C LYS A 69 5.77 9.71 -14.94
N ILE A 70 5.79 8.54 -14.33
CA ILE A 70 5.84 8.42 -12.87
C ILE A 70 7.29 8.26 -12.45
N VAL A 71 7.66 8.95 -11.39
CA VAL A 71 8.97 8.86 -10.76
C VAL A 71 8.81 8.58 -9.28
N ARG A 72 9.81 7.94 -8.69
CA ARG A 72 9.98 7.81 -7.25
C ARG A 72 10.98 8.85 -6.76
N ILE A 73 10.62 9.56 -5.70
CA ILE A 73 11.49 10.54 -5.04
C ILE A 73 12.53 9.77 -4.24
N VAL A 74 13.81 9.97 -4.56
CA VAL A 74 14.93 9.32 -3.87
C VAL A 74 15.74 10.31 -3.03
N GLN A 75 15.60 11.61 -3.29
CA GLN A 75 16.33 12.65 -2.60
C GLN A 75 15.51 13.94 -2.55
N ILE A 76 15.62 14.65 -1.42
CA ILE A 76 15.09 16.01 -1.25
C ILE A 76 16.28 16.91 -0.97
N HIS A 77 16.33 18.05 -1.64
CA HIS A 77 17.40 19.02 -1.43
C HIS A 77 16.89 20.21 -0.61
N ASP A 78 17.53 20.47 0.53
CA ASP A 78 17.23 21.61 1.40
C ASP A 78 17.46 22.96 0.71
N ALA A 79 18.36 22.99 -0.29
CA ALA A 79 18.60 24.13 -1.16
C ALA A 79 18.48 23.70 -2.63
N PRO A 80 17.89 24.53 -3.53
CA PRO A 80 17.77 24.21 -4.95
C PRO A 80 19.12 23.88 -5.59
N LYS A 81 19.25 22.65 -6.11
CA LYS A 81 20.42 22.22 -6.90
C LYS A 81 20.15 22.41 -8.39
N ILE A 82 20.32 23.64 -8.86
CA ILE A 82 20.21 23.99 -10.28
C ILE A 82 21.59 24.41 -10.78
N ASP A 83 22.07 23.74 -11.82
CA ASP A 83 23.22 24.18 -12.58
C ASP A 83 22.77 25.23 -13.61
N MET A 84 23.23 26.47 -13.45
CA MET A 84 22.90 27.58 -14.35
C MET A 84 23.60 27.46 -15.72
N ASN A 85 24.64 26.63 -15.82
CA ASN A 85 25.38 26.39 -17.05
C ASN A 85 24.88 25.14 -17.81
N ALA A 86 23.84 24.47 -17.29
CA ALA A 86 23.26 23.32 -17.94
C ALA A 86 22.70 23.70 -19.32
N ASN A 87 22.92 22.84 -20.32
CA ASN A 87 22.35 23.00 -21.66
C ASN A 87 20.89 22.55 -21.76
N PHE A 88 20.23 22.31 -20.63
CA PHE A 88 18.88 21.82 -20.52
C PHE A 88 18.09 22.61 -19.47
N GLU A 89 16.78 22.64 -19.61
CA GLU A 89 15.89 23.25 -18.63
C GLU A 89 15.40 22.21 -17.61
N TYR A 90 15.55 22.52 -16.33
CA TYR A 90 15.01 21.72 -15.24
C TYR A 90 13.48 21.77 -15.23
N LYS A 91 12.87 20.59 -15.31
CA LYS A 91 11.42 20.43 -15.40
C LYS A 91 10.76 20.39 -14.02
N TRP A 92 9.48 20.69 -13.98
CA TRP A 92 8.66 20.66 -12.78
C TRP A 92 8.02 19.29 -12.56
N VAL A 93 7.88 18.94 -11.28
CA VAL A 93 6.93 17.94 -10.83
C VAL A 93 5.53 18.46 -11.09
N VAL A 94 4.71 17.62 -11.73
CA VAL A 94 3.33 17.96 -12.11
C VAL A 94 2.40 17.71 -10.92
N GLN A 95 2.52 16.56 -10.27
CA GLN A 95 1.60 16.17 -9.20
C GLN A 95 2.23 15.11 -8.29
N LYS A 96 2.05 15.25 -6.97
CA LYS A 96 2.34 14.18 -6.00
C LYS A 96 1.24 13.12 -6.07
N ILE A 97 1.62 11.84 -6.08
CA ILE A 97 0.68 10.72 -6.06
C ILE A 97 0.44 10.33 -4.60
N ASP A 98 -0.80 10.45 -4.14
CA ASP A 98 -1.21 10.01 -2.81
C ASP A 98 -1.85 8.61 -2.88
N PHE A 99 -1.27 7.68 -2.12
CA PHE A 99 -1.76 6.30 -1.99
C PHE A 99 -2.46 6.05 -0.65
N GLY A 100 -2.61 7.05 0.23
CA GLY A 100 -3.19 6.88 1.57
C GLY A 100 -4.55 6.20 1.55
N ALA A 101 -5.51 6.78 0.81
CA ALA A 101 -6.87 6.24 0.70
C ALA A 101 -6.91 4.83 0.07
N PHE A 102 -5.97 4.51 -0.82
CA PHE A 102 -5.86 3.17 -1.39
C PHE A 102 -5.39 2.15 -0.34
N LYS A 103 -4.35 2.48 0.43
CA LYS A 103 -3.83 1.60 1.49
C LYS A 103 -4.89 1.30 2.54
N GLU A 104 -5.62 2.32 2.99
CA GLU A 104 -6.69 2.18 3.98
C GLU A 104 -7.79 1.23 3.51
N ARG A 105 -8.34 1.47 2.31
CA ARG A 105 -9.39 0.61 1.74
C ARG A 105 -8.92 -0.82 1.54
N HIS A 106 -7.67 -1.01 1.14
CA HIS A 106 -7.12 -2.34 0.94
C HIS A 106 -6.95 -3.10 2.27
N GLN A 107 -6.51 -2.42 3.33
CA GLN A 107 -6.43 -2.99 4.68
C GLN A 107 -7.82 -3.34 5.23
N GLU A 108 -8.80 -2.47 5.01
CA GLU A 108 -10.20 -2.71 5.40
C GLU A 108 -10.76 -3.94 4.68
N GLN A 109 -10.60 -4.02 3.35
CA GLN A 109 -11.03 -5.15 2.56
C GLN A 109 -10.43 -6.47 3.08
N LYS A 110 -9.12 -6.50 3.37
CA LYS A 110 -8.45 -7.68 3.91
C LYS A 110 -9.03 -8.12 5.27
N ARG A 111 -9.42 -7.16 6.12
CA ARG A 111 -10.08 -7.45 7.41
C ARG A 111 -11.47 -8.04 7.18
N ILE A 112 -12.25 -7.45 6.29
CA ILE A 112 -13.59 -7.93 5.93
C ILE A 112 -13.51 -9.36 5.38
N GLU A 113 -12.60 -9.63 4.44
CA GLU A 113 -12.39 -10.97 3.88
C GLU A 113 -12.02 -11.99 4.95
N THR A 114 -11.18 -11.61 5.91
CA THR A 114 -10.81 -12.48 7.03
C THR A 114 -12.03 -12.83 7.90
N LEU A 115 -12.86 -11.82 8.23
CA LEU A 115 -14.07 -12.01 9.03
C LEU A 115 -15.12 -12.86 8.30
N LEU A 116 -15.32 -12.63 7.01
CA LEU A 116 -16.25 -13.42 6.20
C LEU A 116 -15.81 -14.88 6.10
N ASN A 117 -14.51 -15.13 5.91
CA ASN A 117 -13.98 -16.49 5.88
C ASN A 117 -14.17 -17.20 7.23
N ALA A 118 -13.91 -16.50 8.35
CA ALA A 118 -14.13 -17.05 9.68
C ALA A 118 -15.62 -17.38 9.91
N LEU A 119 -16.53 -16.48 9.52
CA LEU A 119 -17.98 -16.69 9.61
C LEU A 119 -18.42 -17.90 8.78
N GLN A 120 -17.95 -18.00 7.53
CA GLN A 120 -18.29 -19.12 6.65
C GLN A 120 -17.82 -20.46 7.21
N ILE A 121 -16.64 -20.50 7.85
CA ILE A 121 -16.13 -21.70 8.51
C ILE A 121 -17.04 -22.09 9.68
N ALA A 122 -17.45 -21.12 10.50
CA ALA A 122 -18.36 -21.34 11.62
C ALA A 122 -19.73 -21.87 11.16
N GLU A 123 -20.35 -21.24 10.16
CA GLU A 123 -21.63 -21.68 9.60
C GLU A 123 -21.55 -23.09 9.00
N ARG A 124 -20.46 -23.40 8.27
CA ARG A 124 -20.25 -24.75 7.73
C ARG A 124 -20.09 -25.79 8.83
N LYS A 125 -19.39 -25.45 9.92
CA LYS A 125 -19.23 -26.34 11.08
C LYS A 125 -20.58 -26.63 11.72
N GLU A 126 -21.39 -25.60 11.95
CA GLU A 126 -22.74 -25.73 12.52
C GLU A 126 -23.65 -26.58 11.62
N ALA A 127 -23.71 -26.28 10.33
CA ALA A 127 -24.51 -27.05 9.37
C ALA A 127 -24.08 -28.52 9.27
N LEU A 128 -22.78 -28.81 9.44
CA LEU A 128 -22.25 -30.16 9.45
C LEU A 128 -22.66 -30.90 10.74
N LEU A 129 -22.57 -30.25 11.90
CA LEU A 129 -23.04 -30.82 13.18
C LEU A 129 -24.53 -31.13 13.13
N ASP A 130 -25.34 -30.23 12.57
CA ASP A 130 -26.77 -30.46 12.38
C ASP A 130 -27.07 -31.66 11.48
N ARG A 131 -26.32 -31.83 10.38
CA ARG A 131 -26.45 -33.01 9.50
C ARG A 131 -26.05 -34.29 10.22
N LEU A 132 -24.94 -34.27 10.96
CA LEU A 132 -24.46 -35.41 11.74
C LEU A 132 -25.49 -35.81 12.81
N ASN A 133 -26.05 -34.85 13.54
CA ASN A 133 -27.10 -35.10 14.52
C ASN A 133 -28.36 -35.72 13.88
N LYS A 134 -28.79 -35.22 12.72
CA LYS A 134 -29.92 -35.79 11.98
C LYS A 134 -29.64 -37.22 11.48
N MET A 135 -28.40 -37.53 11.11
CA MET A 135 -27.99 -38.89 10.73
C MET A 135 -27.89 -39.83 11.94
N SER A 136 -27.37 -39.34 13.06
CA SER A 136 -27.31 -40.06 14.34
C SER A 136 -28.69 -40.49 14.85
N GLN A 137 -29.75 -39.76 14.52
CA GLN A 137 -31.12 -40.14 14.88
C GLN A 137 -31.69 -41.28 14.02
N LYS A 138 -31.08 -41.56 12.87
CA LYS A 138 -31.52 -42.61 11.94
C LYS A 138 -30.71 -43.90 12.06
N ASP A 139 -29.48 -43.83 12.55
CA ASP A 139 -28.59 -44.96 12.76
C ASP A 139 -28.01 -44.89 14.19
N GLU A 140 -28.44 -45.83 15.03
CA GLU A 140 -28.15 -45.90 16.46
C GLU A 140 -26.65 -46.15 16.72
N THR A 141 -26.01 -46.98 15.88
CA THR A 141 -24.58 -47.30 15.99
C THR A 141 -23.70 -46.10 15.64
N PHE A 142 -24.11 -45.33 14.63
CA PHE A 142 -23.43 -44.09 14.25
C PHE A 142 -23.59 -42.99 15.32
N GLY A 143 -24.76 -42.92 15.97
CA GLY A 143 -25.00 -41.97 17.07
C GLY A 143 -24.10 -42.18 18.28
N GLU A 144 -23.81 -43.44 18.66
CA GLU A 144 -22.90 -43.74 19.76
C GLU A 144 -21.44 -43.40 19.43
N LEU A 145 -21.00 -43.70 18.21
CA LEU A 145 -19.66 -43.34 17.72
C LEU A 145 -19.45 -41.82 17.70
N LEU A 146 -20.44 -41.05 17.24
CA LEU A 146 -20.39 -39.58 17.26
C LEU A 146 -20.23 -39.01 18.68
N LYS A 147 -20.99 -39.53 19.66
CA LYS A 147 -20.90 -39.11 21.06
C LYS A 147 -19.53 -39.39 21.66
N GLN A 148 -18.96 -40.56 21.40
CA GLN A 148 -17.59 -40.88 21.86
C GLN A 148 -16.55 -39.95 21.23
N THR A 149 -16.68 -39.66 19.94
CA THR A 149 -15.71 -38.82 19.21
C THR A 149 -15.74 -37.37 19.72
N LEU A 150 -16.93 -36.80 19.93
CA LEU A 150 -17.11 -35.43 20.45
C LEU A 150 -16.59 -35.27 21.89
N ASN A 151 -16.85 -36.25 22.76
CA ASN A 151 -16.34 -36.24 24.13
C ASN A 151 -14.81 -36.28 24.18
N THR A 152 -14.19 -37.05 23.28
CA THR A 152 -12.72 -37.18 23.23
C THR A 152 -12.06 -35.88 22.76
N GLN A 153 -12.64 -35.18 21.79
CA GLN A 153 -12.16 -33.86 21.35
C GLN A 153 -12.26 -32.79 22.45
N ALA A 154 -13.37 -32.74 23.19
CA ALA A 154 -13.57 -31.77 24.28
C ALA A 154 -12.61 -31.97 25.48
N LEU A 155 -12.06 -33.19 25.63
CA LEU A 155 -11.03 -33.51 26.62
C LEU A 155 -9.62 -33.08 26.19
N ILE A 156 -9.37 -32.95 24.89
CA ILE A 156 -8.08 -32.49 24.34
C ILE A 156 -8.01 -30.96 24.40
N GLU A 157 -9.07 -30.25 24.02
CA GLU A 157 -9.13 -28.77 24.05
C GLU A 157 -9.11 -28.16 25.48
N LYS A 158 -9.27 -28.97 26.54
CA LYS A 158 -9.18 -28.53 27.95
C LYS A 158 -7.81 -28.74 28.59
N ASN A 159 -6.91 -29.47 27.94
CA ASN A 159 -5.59 -29.81 28.45
C ASN A 159 -4.45 -29.08 27.72
N ASP A 160 -4.77 -28.24 26.74
CA ASP A 160 -3.91 -27.21 26.12
C ASP A 160 -4.29 -25.82 26.65
#